data_AF-A0A382SD24-F1
#
_entry.id   AF-A0A382SD24-F1
#
_cell.length_a   1.000
_cell.length_b   1.000
_cell.length_c   1.000
_cell.angle_alpha   90.00
_cell.angle_beta   90.00
_cell.angle_gamma   90.00
#
_symmetry.space_group_name_H-M   'P 1'
#
loop_
_entity.id
_entity.type
_entity.pdbx_description
1 polymer ?
#
loop_
_entity_poly.entity_id
_entity_poly.type
_entity_poly.pdbx_seq_one_letter_code
_entity_poly.pdbx_strand_id
1 'polypeptide(L)'
;MSFYGCTTTDEKNNSISIEASLDTTRVTIGDVIHFTVEVRGVSNQRLVFSELNVGSSVEIKEKSIFKEENKIQFQIVIWDTGSFAIPGYSVGISHVNDSTLDFSLESNPLDITVLSTLAGNIQPTLKPIKGPVPIVYPTPWAKIAQWSFLIFTILILLFAWSKRQIYDSFVPAHYENIQSPFSRAVERLEKLGSELDDKTFYVNLSHILREFVE
;
A
#
# COMPACT_ATOMS: atom_id res chain seq x y z
N MET A 1 15.38 -59.31 -81.74
CA MET A 1 14.68 -58.94 -80.51
C MET A 1 15.59 -57.96 -79.79
N SER A 2 15.43 -56.67 -80.07
CA SER A 2 16.30 -55.61 -79.56
C SER A 2 15.72 -55.09 -78.25
N PHE A 3 16.44 -55.30 -77.16
CA PHE A 3 16.11 -54.69 -75.88
C PHE A 3 16.63 -53.26 -75.89
N TYR A 4 15.70 -52.29 -75.96
CA TYR A 4 15.99 -50.90 -75.66
C TYR A 4 16.04 -50.77 -74.13
N GLY A 5 17.23 -50.55 -73.60
CA GLY A 5 17.42 -50.19 -72.19
C GLY A 5 17.01 -48.74 -71.96
N CYS A 6 16.08 -48.51 -71.05
CA CYS A 6 15.79 -47.18 -70.52
C CYS A 6 17.02 -46.69 -69.73
N THR A 7 17.67 -45.64 -70.22
CA THR A 7 18.60 -44.84 -69.43
C THR A 7 17.77 -43.98 -68.50
N THR A 8 17.77 -44.27 -67.21
CA THR A 8 17.26 -43.36 -66.19
C THR A 8 18.23 -42.18 -66.11
N THR A 9 17.85 -41.06 -66.71
CA THR A 9 18.43 -39.75 -66.42
C THR A 9 18.19 -39.47 -64.94
N ASP A 10 19.28 -39.30 -64.18
CA ASP A 10 19.26 -38.81 -62.81
C ASP A 10 18.60 -37.43 -62.78
N GLU A 11 17.31 -37.39 -62.43
CA GLU A 11 16.66 -36.18 -61.96
C GLU A 11 17.37 -35.76 -60.67
N LYS A 12 18.05 -34.61 -60.74
CA LYS A 12 18.61 -33.95 -59.58
C LYS A 12 17.46 -33.43 -58.71
N ASN A 13 16.89 -34.33 -57.92
CA ASN A 13 15.87 -34.05 -56.91
C ASN A 13 16.46 -33.11 -55.86
N ASN A 14 16.34 -31.79 -56.06
CA ASN A 14 16.52 -30.83 -54.99
C ASN A 14 15.30 -30.95 -54.06
N SER A 15 15.32 -31.95 -53.16
CA SER A 15 14.28 -32.07 -52.12
C SER A 15 14.46 -30.93 -51.13
N ILE A 16 13.52 -29.99 -51.13
CA ILE A 16 13.46 -28.91 -50.15
C ILE A 16 12.88 -29.50 -48.87
N SER A 17 13.54 -29.27 -47.75
CA SER A 17 13.12 -29.76 -46.44
C SER A 17 12.99 -28.61 -45.44
N ILE A 18 12.03 -28.75 -44.53
CA ILE A 18 11.82 -27.83 -43.41
C ILE A 18 12.09 -28.59 -42.12
N GLU A 19 12.92 -28.00 -41.26
CA GLU A 19 13.29 -28.57 -39.97
C GLU A 19 12.97 -27.54 -38.88
N ALA A 20 12.23 -27.96 -37.86
CA ALA A 20 11.92 -27.14 -36.71
C ALA A 20 12.57 -27.74 -35.46
N SER A 21 13.14 -26.87 -34.63
CA SER A 21 13.92 -27.26 -33.46
C SER A 21 13.63 -26.34 -32.28
N LEU A 22 13.75 -26.92 -31.09
CA LEU A 22 13.69 -26.22 -29.80
C LEU A 22 15.04 -26.37 -29.11
N ASP A 23 15.44 -25.35 -28.38
CA ASP A 23 16.62 -25.39 -27.52
C ASP A 23 16.46 -26.38 -26.36
N THR A 24 15.28 -26.42 -25.75
CA THR A 24 14.98 -27.26 -24.58
C THR A 24 13.56 -27.81 -24.64
N THR A 25 13.37 -29.07 -24.24
CA THR A 25 12.06 -29.73 -24.15
C THR A 25 11.39 -29.60 -22.78
N ARG A 26 12.12 -29.08 -21.79
CA ARG A 26 11.69 -28.92 -20.39
C ARG A 26 12.13 -27.56 -19.87
N VAL A 27 11.18 -26.71 -19.51
CA VAL A 27 11.44 -25.35 -19.02
C VAL A 27 10.57 -25.05 -17.79
N THR A 28 10.82 -23.95 -17.11
CA THR A 28 9.95 -23.47 -16.04
C THR A 28 9.04 -22.33 -16.52
N ILE A 29 7.95 -22.06 -15.79
CA ILE A 29 7.02 -20.98 -16.13
C ILE A 29 7.80 -19.65 -16.24
N GLY A 30 7.63 -18.96 -17.37
CA GLY A 30 8.26 -17.66 -17.61
C GLY A 30 9.67 -17.72 -18.22
N ASP A 31 10.24 -18.91 -18.43
CA ASP A 31 11.51 -19.05 -19.14
C ASP A 31 11.36 -18.74 -20.64
N VAL A 32 12.44 -18.24 -21.24
CA VAL A 32 12.50 -17.93 -22.68
C VAL A 32 12.96 -19.18 -23.45
N ILE A 33 12.10 -19.65 -24.36
CA ILE A 33 12.33 -20.78 -25.24
C ILE A 33 12.71 -20.27 -26.63
N HIS A 34 13.77 -20.81 -27.22
CA HIS A 34 14.17 -20.48 -28.58
C HIS A 34 13.64 -21.52 -29.56
N PHE A 35 12.63 -21.13 -30.33
CA PHE A 35 12.07 -21.94 -31.41
C PHE A 35 12.68 -21.52 -32.75
N THR A 36 13.34 -22.45 -33.43
CA THR A 36 14.04 -22.20 -34.69
C THR A 36 13.44 -23.04 -35.80
N VAL A 37 13.18 -22.42 -36.94
CA VAL A 37 12.79 -23.10 -38.17
C VAL A 37 13.78 -22.79 -39.28
N GLU A 38 14.34 -23.83 -39.87
CA GLU A 38 15.33 -23.77 -40.95
C GLU A 38 14.77 -24.46 -42.21
N VAL A 39 14.96 -23.83 -43.37
CA VAL A 39 14.58 -24.42 -44.66
C VAL A 39 15.84 -24.72 -45.46
N ARG A 40 16.04 -26.00 -45.81
CA ARG A 40 17.20 -26.48 -46.58
C ARG A 40 16.82 -26.81 -48.02
N GLY A 41 17.80 -26.72 -48.92
CA GLY A 41 17.63 -27.08 -50.34
C GLY A 41 17.12 -25.94 -51.24
N VAL A 42 17.00 -24.73 -50.72
CA VAL A 42 16.55 -23.54 -51.47
C VAL A 42 17.72 -22.93 -52.23
N SER A 43 17.66 -22.92 -53.56
CA SER A 43 18.77 -22.43 -54.42
C SER A 43 18.41 -21.22 -55.28
N ASN A 44 17.14 -21.06 -55.70
CA ASN A 44 16.72 -19.94 -56.56
C ASN A 44 15.24 -19.54 -56.34
N GLN A 45 14.77 -19.63 -55.10
CA GLN A 45 13.39 -19.30 -54.70
C GLN A 45 13.42 -18.36 -53.50
N ARG A 46 12.39 -17.54 -53.35
CA ARG A 46 12.23 -16.63 -52.21
C ARG A 46 11.35 -17.31 -51.15
N LEU A 47 11.78 -17.24 -49.89
CA LEU A 47 11.00 -17.68 -48.74
C LEU A 47 10.09 -16.57 -48.23
N VAL A 48 8.83 -16.93 -47.99
CA VAL A 48 7.80 -16.09 -47.39
C VAL A 48 7.47 -16.67 -46.02
N PHE A 49 7.89 -15.98 -44.97
CA PHE A 49 7.67 -16.36 -43.59
C PHE A 49 6.31 -15.86 -43.09
N SER A 50 5.44 -16.78 -42.68
CA SER A 50 4.12 -16.48 -42.12
C SER A 50 4.21 -16.00 -40.67
N GLU A 51 3.07 -15.64 -40.06
CA GLU A 51 3.01 -15.43 -38.61
C GLU A 51 2.78 -16.77 -37.90
N LEU A 52 3.45 -16.96 -36.75
CA LEU A 52 3.22 -18.13 -35.90
C LEU A 52 1.97 -17.88 -35.06
N ASN A 53 0.93 -18.70 -35.25
CA ASN A 53 -0.28 -18.63 -34.43
C ASN A 53 -0.08 -19.49 -33.17
N VAL A 54 -0.17 -18.88 -32.00
CA VAL A 54 0.02 -19.53 -30.71
C VAL A 54 -1.21 -19.35 -29.82
N GLY A 55 -1.43 -20.29 -28.89
CA GLY A 55 -2.54 -20.22 -27.94
C GLY A 55 -2.37 -19.11 -26.88
N SER A 56 -3.43 -18.81 -26.13
CA SER A 56 -3.47 -17.70 -25.16
C SER A 56 -2.45 -17.77 -24.03
N SER A 57 -1.95 -18.97 -23.68
CA SER A 57 -0.96 -19.16 -22.62
C SER A 57 0.48 -18.98 -23.09
N VAL A 58 0.68 -18.74 -24.38
CA VAL A 58 1.97 -18.68 -25.06
C VAL A 58 2.15 -17.28 -25.64
N GLU A 59 3.27 -16.63 -25.33
CA GLU A 59 3.59 -15.28 -25.77
C GLU A 59 4.84 -15.30 -26.66
N ILE A 60 4.78 -14.62 -27.81
CA ILE A 60 5.93 -14.41 -28.68
C ILE A 60 6.57 -13.09 -28.29
N LYS A 61 7.77 -13.15 -27.68
CA LYS A 61 8.50 -11.94 -27.25
C LYS A 61 9.23 -11.28 -28.42
N GLU A 62 9.87 -12.08 -29.25
CA GLU A 62 10.71 -11.58 -30.34
C GLU A 62 10.67 -12.52 -31.54
N LYS A 63 10.78 -11.94 -32.74
CA LYS A 63 10.90 -12.64 -34.02
C LYS A 63 12.11 -12.12 -34.77
N SER A 64 13.01 -13.03 -35.14
CA SER A 64 14.24 -12.72 -35.90
C SER A 64 14.30 -13.56 -37.17
N ILE A 65 14.63 -12.92 -38.30
CA ILE A 65 14.67 -13.56 -39.63
C ILE A 65 16.09 -13.44 -40.19
N PHE A 66 16.72 -14.58 -40.45
CA PHE A 66 18.06 -14.69 -41.02
C PHE A 66 17.95 -15.16 -42.48
N LYS A 67 17.91 -14.19 -43.41
CA LYS A 67 17.70 -14.46 -44.84
C LYS A 67 18.85 -15.24 -45.49
N GLU A 68 20.08 -15.04 -45.03
CA GLU A 68 21.26 -15.74 -45.58
C GLU A 68 21.28 -17.23 -45.22
N GLU A 69 20.75 -17.58 -44.05
CA GLU A 69 20.68 -18.96 -43.55
C GLU A 69 19.31 -19.61 -43.79
N ASN A 70 18.37 -18.93 -44.47
CA ASN A 70 16.99 -19.40 -44.66
C ASN A 70 16.32 -19.84 -43.35
N LYS A 71 16.59 -19.08 -42.28
CA LYS A 71 16.23 -19.42 -40.91
C LYS A 71 15.37 -18.33 -40.26
N ILE A 72 14.40 -18.75 -39.46
CA ILE A 72 13.61 -17.87 -38.61
C ILE A 72 13.65 -18.39 -37.18
N GLN A 73 13.78 -17.47 -36.22
CA GLN A 73 13.83 -17.79 -34.81
C GLN A 73 12.86 -16.93 -34.01
N PHE A 74 12.11 -17.59 -33.15
CA PHE A 74 11.14 -17.01 -32.23
C PHE A 74 11.61 -17.20 -30.80
N GLN A 75 11.49 -16.14 -30.00
CA GLN A 75 11.58 -16.24 -28.55
C GLN A 75 10.16 -16.35 -28.00
N ILE A 76 9.88 -17.47 -27.35
CA ILE A 76 8.55 -17.81 -26.85
C ILE A 76 8.61 -17.95 -25.33
N VAL A 77 7.58 -17.45 -24.65
CA VAL A 77 7.40 -17.63 -23.20
C VAL A 77 6.05 -18.28 -22.94
N ILE A 78 6.02 -19.28 -22.05
CA ILE A 78 4.80 -19.96 -21.65
C ILE A 78 4.50 -19.63 -20.18
N TRP A 79 3.28 -19.16 -19.94
CA TRP A 79 2.85 -18.63 -18.64
C TRP A 79 2.07 -19.64 -17.78
N ASP A 80 1.81 -20.83 -18.30
CA ASP A 80 1.05 -21.88 -17.63
C ASP A 80 1.85 -23.20 -17.54
N THR A 81 1.48 -24.07 -16.61
CA THR A 81 2.16 -25.36 -16.36
C THR A 81 1.52 -26.51 -17.10
N GLY A 82 2.34 -27.47 -17.54
CA GLY A 82 1.85 -28.68 -18.17
C GLY A 82 2.59 -28.99 -19.47
N SER A 83 1.97 -29.83 -20.30
CA SER A 83 2.50 -30.18 -21.62
C SER A 83 1.84 -29.30 -22.68
N PHE A 84 2.67 -28.61 -23.46
CA PHE A 84 2.24 -27.74 -24.55
C PHE A 84 2.82 -28.26 -25.87
N ALA A 85 2.05 -28.16 -26.94
CA ALA A 85 2.53 -28.42 -28.30
C ALA A 85 2.66 -27.09 -29.03
N ILE A 86 3.87 -26.76 -29.47
CA ILE A 86 4.13 -25.65 -30.37
C ILE A 86 3.69 -26.12 -31.76
N PRO A 87 2.74 -25.43 -32.42
CA PRO A 87 2.22 -25.86 -33.70
C PRO A 87 3.30 -25.82 -34.78
N GLY A 88 3.11 -26.65 -35.81
CA GLY A 88 3.92 -26.61 -37.01
C GLY A 88 3.92 -25.21 -37.64
N TYR A 89 5.06 -24.80 -38.16
CA TYR A 89 5.23 -23.49 -38.78
C TYR A 89 5.25 -23.61 -40.29
N SER A 90 4.43 -22.79 -40.96
CA SER A 90 4.29 -22.77 -42.42
C SER A 90 5.22 -21.72 -43.05
N VAL A 91 5.99 -22.15 -44.06
CA VAL A 91 6.84 -21.29 -44.90
C VAL A 91 6.39 -21.43 -46.35
N GLY A 92 6.01 -20.30 -46.96
CA GLY A 92 5.70 -20.22 -48.38
C GLY A 92 6.96 -20.12 -49.23
N ILE A 93 6.97 -20.76 -50.38
CA ILE A 93 8.02 -20.67 -51.39
C ILE A 93 7.44 -19.97 -52.62
N SER A 94 8.11 -18.92 -53.08
CA SER A 94 7.72 -18.18 -54.28
C SER A 94 8.87 -18.07 -55.27
N HIS A 95 8.53 -17.98 -56.56
CA HIS A 95 9.50 -17.57 -57.57
C HIS A 95 10.08 -16.17 -57.29
N VAL A 96 11.32 -15.95 -57.71
CA VAL A 96 12.02 -14.66 -57.52
C VAL A 96 11.47 -13.58 -58.46
N ASN A 97 10.97 -13.97 -59.63
CA ASN A 97 10.54 -13.06 -60.71
C ASN A 97 9.05 -12.71 -60.67
N ASP A 98 8.19 -13.68 -60.37
CA ASP A 98 6.76 -13.48 -60.17
C ASP A 98 6.46 -13.78 -58.72
N SER A 99 5.90 -12.82 -57.98
CA SER A 99 5.59 -12.96 -56.54
C SER A 99 4.43 -13.96 -56.27
N THR A 100 4.16 -14.85 -57.21
CA THR A 100 3.20 -15.96 -57.10
C THR A 100 3.78 -17.03 -56.20
N LEU A 101 2.99 -17.45 -55.21
CA LEU A 101 3.34 -18.51 -54.26
C LEU A 101 3.20 -19.85 -54.98
N ASP A 102 4.27 -20.65 -55.02
CA ASP A 102 4.27 -21.94 -55.70
C ASP A 102 3.72 -23.04 -54.79
N PHE A 103 4.29 -23.17 -53.59
CA PHE A 103 3.85 -24.13 -52.58
C PHE A 103 4.26 -23.71 -51.17
N SER A 104 3.63 -24.31 -50.16
CA SER A 104 3.90 -24.09 -48.73
C SER A 104 4.45 -25.36 -48.11
N LEU A 105 5.48 -25.22 -47.28
CA LEU A 105 6.01 -26.30 -46.45
C LEU A 105 5.63 -26.06 -44.99
N GLU A 106 5.22 -27.10 -44.28
CA GLU A 106 4.91 -27.04 -42.86
C GLU A 106 5.86 -27.92 -42.06
N SER A 107 6.36 -27.38 -40.94
CA SER A 107 7.16 -28.15 -40.00
C SER A 107 6.27 -29.03 -39.12
N ASN A 108 6.85 -30.07 -38.54
CA ASN A 108 6.16 -30.86 -37.53
C ASN A 108 5.95 -30.04 -36.25
N PRO A 109 4.85 -30.28 -35.50
CA PRO A 109 4.67 -29.71 -34.17
C PRO A 109 5.70 -30.28 -33.19
N LEU A 110 6.07 -29.49 -32.18
CA LEU A 110 7.04 -29.89 -31.15
C LEU A 110 6.42 -29.79 -29.75
N ASP A 111 6.63 -30.82 -28.95
CA ASP A 111 6.14 -30.88 -27.58
C ASP A 111 7.15 -30.29 -26.59
N ILE A 112 6.66 -29.50 -25.64
CA ILE A 112 7.42 -28.92 -24.54
C ILE A 112 6.70 -29.09 -23.21
N THR A 113 7.45 -29.42 -22.16
CA THR A 113 6.92 -29.55 -20.80
C THR A 113 7.32 -28.34 -19.96
N VAL A 114 6.34 -27.62 -19.44
CA VAL A 114 6.53 -26.46 -18.56
C VAL A 114 6.29 -26.87 -17.11
N LEU A 115 7.34 -26.77 -16.30
CA LEU A 115 7.36 -27.12 -14.89
C LEU A 115 7.08 -25.87 -14.04
N SER A 116 6.34 -26.04 -12.95
CA SER A 116 6.24 -24.98 -11.95
C SER A 116 7.57 -24.83 -11.23
N THR A 117 8.05 -23.59 -11.07
CA THR A 117 9.21 -23.26 -10.22
C THR A 117 9.00 -23.66 -8.76
N LEU A 118 7.74 -23.74 -8.33
CA LEU A 118 7.36 -24.21 -7.00
C LEU A 118 7.43 -25.73 -6.88
N ALA A 119 7.27 -26.46 -8.01
CA ALA A 119 7.17 -27.91 -8.07
C ALA A 119 8.51 -28.67 -8.17
N GLY A 120 9.61 -28.01 -7.84
CA GLY A 120 10.90 -28.68 -7.67
C GLY A 120 10.83 -29.70 -6.53
N ASN A 121 10.70 -30.98 -6.88
CA ASN A 121 10.77 -32.13 -5.97
C ASN A 121 9.70 -32.15 -4.85
N ILE A 122 8.45 -31.83 -5.21
CA ILE A 122 7.31 -31.99 -4.29
C ILE A 122 6.87 -33.45 -4.31
N GLN A 123 7.40 -34.26 -3.38
CA GLN A 123 6.60 -35.34 -2.81
C GLN A 123 5.24 -34.75 -2.43
N PRO A 124 4.10 -35.42 -2.66
CA PRO A 124 2.74 -34.91 -2.42
C PRO A 124 2.42 -34.69 -0.93
N THR A 125 3.39 -34.29 -0.13
CA THR A 125 3.20 -33.76 1.22
C THR A 125 2.67 -32.34 1.06
N LEU A 126 1.35 -32.26 0.86
CA LEU A 126 0.58 -31.02 1.01
C LEU A 126 1.10 -30.29 2.25
N LYS A 127 1.51 -29.03 2.09
CA LYS A 127 1.87 -28.22 3.26
C LYS A 127 0.64 -28.17 4.17
N PRO A 128 0.79 -28.42 5.48
CA PRO A 128 -0.32 -28.32 6.41
C PRO A 128 -0.93 -26.92 6.30
N ILE A 129 -2.26 -26.87 6.39
CA ILE A 129 -3.02 -25.62 6.37
C ILE A 129 -2.42 -24.70 7.43
N LYS A 130 -1.99 -23.50 7.01
CA LYS A 130 -1.44 -22.51 7.95
C LYS A 130 -2.49 -22.24 9.03
N GLY A 131 -2.09 -22.42 10.29
CA GLY A 131 -2.93 -22.06 11.42
C GLY A 131 -3.25 -20.56 11.44
N PRO A 132 -4.24 -20.13 12.24
CA PRO A 132 -4.58 -18.73 12.38
C PRO A 132 -3.36 -17.93 12.84
N VAL A 133 -3.07 -16.81 12.16
CA VAL A 133 -1.99 -15.90 12.54
C VAL A 133 -2.32 -15.32 13.92
N PRO A 134 -1.42 -15.41 14.91
CA PRO A 134 -1.69 -14.85 16.23
C PRO A 134 -1.82 -13.33 16.12
N ILE A 135 -3.02 -12.83 16.42
CA ILE A 135 -3.29 -11.40 16.48
C ILE A 135 -2.80 -10.92 17.85
N VAL A 136 -1.67 -10.22 17.86
CA VAL A 136 -1.19 -9.56 19.08
C VAL A 136 -2.00 -8.27 19.23
N TYR A 137 -2.80 -8.17 20.29
CA TYR A 137 -3.53 -6.94 20.61
C TYR A 137 -2.59 -5.95 21.30
N PRO A 138 -2.23 -4.81 20.67
CA PRO A 138 -1.42 -3.80 21.33
C PRO A 138 -2.27 -3.13 22.41
N THR A 139 -2.00 -3.42 23.68
CA THR A 139 -2.66 -2.75 24.81
C THR A 139 -2.15 -1.32 24.93
N PRO A 140 -3.01 -0.29 24.82
CA PRO A 140 -2.57 1.11 24.72
C PRO A 140 -2.27 1.72 26.10
N TRP A 141 -1.25 1.22 26.79
CA TRP A 141 -0.85 1.67 28.13
C TRP A 141 -0.65 3.19 28.25
N ALA A 142 -0.12 3.83 27.21
CA ALA A 142 0.06 5.27 27.15
C ALA A 142 -1.28 6.03 27.26
N LYS A 143 -2.34 5.52 26.64
CA LYS A 143 -3.68 6.13 26.73
C LYS A 143 -4.25 5.97 28.13
N ILE A 144 -4.13 4.79 28.72
CA ILE A 144 -4.60 4.51 30.09
C ILE A 144 -3.94 5.47 31.09
N ALA A 145 -2.62 5.67 30.97
CA ALA A 145 -1.89 6.60 31.83
C ALA A 145 -2.35 8.07 31.65
N GLN A 146 -2.60 8.51 30.42
CA GLN A 146 -3.10 9.86 30.13
C GLN A 146 -4.48 10.11 30.76
N TRP A 147 -5.41 9.16 30.64
CA TRP A 147 -6.74 9.27 31.24
C TRP A 147 -6.67 9.26 32.78
N SER A 148 -5.79 8.43 33.35
CA SER A 148 -5.57 8.40 34.81
C SER A 148 -5.06 9.74 35.33
N PHE A 149 -4.08 10.35 34.66
CA PHE A 149 -3.56 11.67 35.03
C PHE A 149 -4.64 12.75 34.92
N LEU A 150 -5.43 12.73 33.86
CA LEU A 150 -6.52 13.69 33.67
C LEU A 150 -7.55 13.60 34.81
N ILE A 151 -8.00 12.41 35.19
CA ILE A 151 -8.92 12.21 36.32
C ILE A 151 -8.30 12.71 37.62
N PHE A 152 -7.02 12.42 37.85
CA PHE A 152 -6.30 12.87 39.05
C PHE A 152 -6.24 14.40 39.16
N THR A 153 -5.97 15.11 38.05
CA THR A 153 -5.97 16.58 38.04
C THR A 153 -7.34 17.18 38.36
N ILE A 154 -8.42 16.56 37.86
CA ILE A 154 -9.80 16.98 38.16
C ILE A 154 -10.10 16.78 39.64
N LEU A 155 -9.71 15.64 40.23
CA LEU A 155 -9.91 15.37 41.65
C LEU A 155 -9.17 16.37 42.54
N ILE A 156 -7.92 16.72 42.21
CA ILE A 156 -7.18 17.75 42.94
C ILE A 156 -7.89 19.10 42.86
N LEU A 157 -8.40 19.47 41.68
CA LEU A 157 -9.09 20.75 41.49
C LEU A 157 -10.39 20.80 42.29
N LEU A 158 -11.19 19.74 42.28
CA LEU A 158 -12.39 19.62 43.11
C LEU A 158 -12.06 19.65 44.61
N PHE A 159 -10.99 18.99 45.03
CA PHE A 159 -10.53 19.00 46.43
C PHE A 159 -10.03 20.39 46.87
N ALA A 160 -9.29 21.09 46.03
CA ALA A 160 -8.87 22.45 46.29
C ALA A 160 -10.07 23.41 46.36
N TRP A 161 -11.07 23.21 45.50
CA TRP A 161 -12.30 24.01 45.49
C TRP A 161 -13.15 23.77 46.74
N SER A 162 -13.30 22.51 47.17
CA SER A 162 -14.01 22.17 48.40
C SER A 162 -13.30 22.70 49.65
N LYS A 163 -11.95 22.64 49.69
CA LYS A 163 -11.15 23.26 50.75
C LYS A 163 -11.33 24.78 50.78
N ARG A 164 -11.43 25.44 49.62
CA ARG A 164 -11.60 26.90 49.54
C ARG A 164 -12.90 27.37 50.16
N GLN A 165 -14.00 26.66 49.95
CA GLN A 165 -15.29 26.97 50.59
C GLN A 165 -15.25 26.92 52.13
N ILE A 166 -14.33 26.15 52.73
CA ILE A 166 -14.20 26.03 54.18
C ILE A 166 -13.44 27.22 54.79
N TYR A 167 -12.60 27.92 54.02
CA TYR A 167 -11.84 29.08 54.51
C TYR A 167 -12.57 30.43 54.36
N ASP A 168 -13.65 30.50 53.58
CA ASP A 168 -14.50 31.69 53.45
C ASP A 168 -15.50 31.82 54.62
N SER A 169 -15.09 31.44 55.84
CA SER A 169 -15.67 32.05 57.04
C SER A 169 -15.09 33.45 57.16
N PHE A 170 -15.63 34.37 56.36
CA PHE A 170 -15.49 35.80 56.59
C PHE A 170 -15.93 36.05 58.03
N VAL A 171 -14.98 36.31 58.93
CA VAL A 171 -15.30 36.91 60.22
C VAL A 171 -15.69 38.35 59.88
N PRO A 172 -16.98 38.75 59.97
CA PRO A 172 -17.31 40.15 59.81
C PRO A 172 -16.49 40.90 60.86
N ALA A 173 -15.72 41.91 60.43
CA ALA A 173 -15.11 42.83 61.38
C ALA A 173 -16.25 43.32 62.30
N HIS A 174 -16.16 42.97 63.56
CA HIS A 174 -17.20 43.26 64.52
C HIS A 174 -17.16 44.76 64.79
N TYR A 175 -17.96 45.53 64.04
CA TYR A 175 -18.21 46.93 64.34
C TYR A 175 -19.22 47.03 65.49
N GLU A 176 -18.94 46.33 66.59
CA GLU A 176 -19.60 46.66 67.85
C GLU A 176 -18.98 47.95 68.36
N ASN A 177 -19.80 48.99 68.40
CA ASN A 177 -19.50 50.32 68.91
C ASN A 177 -19.04 51.37 67.88
N ILE A 178 -19.80 51.52 66.80
CA ILE A 178 -20.00 52.85 66.21
C ILE A 178 -21.30 53.40 66.81
N GLN A 179 -21.24 53.93 68.04
CA GLN A 179 -22.35 54.73 68.58
C GLN A 179 -22.60 55.90 67.62
N SER A 180 -23.85 56.17 67.26
CA SER A 180 -24.16 57.31 66.40
C SER A 180 -23.70 58.60 67.08
N PRO A 181 -23.17 59.60 66.35
CA PRO A 181 -22.71 60.87 66.93
C PRO A 181 -23.76 61.51 67.84
N PHE A 182 -25.04 61.38 67.48
CA PHE A 182 -26.17 61.83 68.29
C PHE A 182 -26.26 61.13 69.64
N SER A 183 -26.23 59.79 69.66
CA SER A 183 -26.32 59.02 70.91
C SER A 183 -25.15 59.33 71.86
N ARG A 184 -23.95 59.50 71.32
CA ARG A 184 -22.75 59.88 72.07
C ARG A 184 -22.83 61.30 72.62
N ALA A 185 -23.38 62.25 71.86
CA ALA A 185 -23.59 63.62 72.30
C ALA A 185 -24.62 63.70 73.43
N VAL A 186 -25.75 63.00 73.31
CA VAL A 186 -26.80 62.94 74.34
C VAL A 186 -26.26 62.34 75.63
N GLU A 187 -25.53 61.22 75.56
CA GLU A 187 -24.94 60.59 76.75
C GLU A 187 -23.98 61.54 77.49
N ARG A 188 -23.16 62.29 76.75
CA ARG A 188 -22.25 63.29 77.35
C ARG A 188 -22.99 64.49 77.92
N LEU A 189 -24.09 64.92 77.27
CA LEU A 189 -24.93 66.00 77.76
C LEU A 189 -25.64 65.62 79.05
N GLU A 190 -26.14 64.38 79.15
CA GLU A 190 -26.81 63.86 80.35
C GLU A 190 -25.84 63.72 81.54
N LYS A 191 -24.57 63.36 81.26
CA LYS A 191 -23.49 63.37 82.26
C LYS A 191 -23.06 64.78 82.70
N LEU A 192 -23.47 65.83 81.99
CA LEU A 192 -23.17 67.22 82.32
C LEU A 192 -24.11 67.69 83.45
N GLY A 193 -23.77 67.33 84.68
CA GLY A 193 -24.56 67.66 85.87
C GLY A 193 -24.57 69.16 86.19
N SER A 194 -25.63 69.60 86.86
CA SER A 194 -25.91 71.00 87.22
C SER A 194 -25.05 71.59 88.34
N GLU A 195 -24.04 70.87 88.83
CA GLU A 195 -23.13 71.31 89.90
C GLU A 195 -21.80 71.91 89.37
N LEU A 196 -21.65 72.08 88.05
CA LEU A 196 -20.46 72.71 87.46
C LEU A 196 -20.52 74.24 87.54
N ASP A 197 -19.36 74.87 87.75
CA ASP A 197 -19.18 76.33 87.59
C ASP A 197 -19.63 76.79 86.20
N ASP A 198 -20.39 77.90 86.14
CA ASP A 198 -21.09 78.37 84.94
C ASP A 198 -20.17 78.44 83.71
N LYS A 199 -18.95 78.95 83.89
CA LYS A 199 -17.98 79.07 82.78
C LYS A 199 -17.57 77.69 82.24
N THR A 200 -17.35 76.73 83.13
CA THR A 200 -16.91 75.38 82.77
C THR A 200 -18.05 74.61 82.10
N PHE A 201 -19.29 74.87 82.54
CA PHE A 201 -20.49 74.32 81.91
C PHE A 201 -20.60 74.74 80.44
N TYR A 202 -20.54 76.04 80.13
CA TYR A 202 -20.69 76.53 78.75
C TYR A 202 -19.54 76.11 77.84
N VAL A 203 -18.31 75.98 78.36
CA VAL A 203 -17.17 75.48 77.59
C VAL A 203 -17.39 74.02 77.19
N ASN A 204 -17.77 73.15 78.13
CA ASN A 204 -18.02 71.75 77.84
C ASN A 204 -19.22 71.55 76.91
N LEU A 205 -20.28 72.34 77.08
CA LEU A 205 -21.42 72.34 76.16
C LEU A 205 -20.99 72.71 74.74
N SER A 206 -20.14 73.73 74.58
CA SER A 206 -19.63 74.14 73.26
C SER A 206 -18.78 73.04 72.61
N HIS A 207 -17.96 72.33 73.39
CA HIS A 207 -17.19 71.20 72.89
C HIS A 207 -18.08 70.05 72.42
N ILE A 208 -19.12 69.69 73.19
CA ILE A 208 -20.06 68.64 72.81
C ILE A 208 -20.83 69.02 71.54
N LEU A 209 -21.30 70.27 71.44
CA LEU A 209 -22.00 70.77 70.26
C LEU A 209 -21.10 70.72 69.02
N ARG A 210 -19.84 71.12 69.15
CA ARG A 210 -18.89 71.11 68.04
C ARG A 210 -18.59 69.68 67.57
N GLU A 211 -18.31 68.75 68.49
CA GLU A 211 -18.07 67.34 68.17
C GLU A 211 -19.29 66.66 67.52
N PHE A 212 -20.51 67.18 67.74
CA PHE A 212 -21.70 66.67 67.09
C PHE A 212 -21.91 67.20 65.66
N VAL A 213 -21.51 68.43 65.38
CA VAL A 213 -21.75 69.10 64.08
C VAL A 213 -20.67 68.79 63.05
N GLU A 214 -19.41 68.67 63.49
CA GLU A 214 -18.23 68.42 62.65
C GLU A 214 -18.07 66.91 62.33
#